data_AF-A0A813JYW1-F1
#
_entry.id   AF-A0A813JYW1-F1
#
_cell.length_a   1.000
_cell.length_b   1.000
_cell.length_c   1.000
_cell.angle_alpha   90.00
_cell.angle_beta   90.00
_cell.angle_gamma   90.00
#
_symmetry.space_group_name_H-M   'P 1'
#
loop_
_entity.id
_entity.type
_entity.pdbx_description
1 polymer ?
#
loop_
_entity_poly.entity_id
_entity_poly.type
_entity_poly.pdbx_seq_one_letter_code
_entity_poly.pdbx_strand_id
1 'polypeptide(L)'
;MPPSLRLLWLALWPAVSQAARRRVRFGMIPFSMPPWSERDPQTGEYEGGFFVDFFREVGYEAGFDVEFVAITNPHYLDDFRGVTCKALDAGQIDLGWDPNTTADPGYLHTQPIVSFTNVVLTKRTHSPVSLWNIFLPFRFELWMTIAACILYGAVVLVLLKAIHEGDSSVWDCLRMCPSRLYYSAAAMLGGDDYDEYHNLPLGRLYRLGLLFLVLVSGATYTANLAAFLTKPNFEVHGPKTMEDLKHATVCTRYPTYASRIRRFVREVVEPPLNMSFPDRQPWAQEKLQNGECEAIVEVTPNAKMESLEFCETMHLNRDISFMQTFDLFKLRRNETKLWLSTSKAIETIMARPSYTQMLHRNMRFGTSCSDTGFGQSDMQKITIKEMGAVFIVFFACGLLAIALSMVLRFCKSGPEHDEEARQVEAVLTFEQLPGEEPNTELQNSLLLSRKLDRVLEELRLLRHASSRSGHDGSVAILSP
;
A
#
# COMPACT_ATOMS: atom_id res chain seq x y z
N MET A 1 1.26 -65.96 28.16
CA MET A 1 0.72 -66.23 26.80
C MET A 1 1.88 -66.64 25.90
N PRO A 2 1.77 -67.76 25.16
CA PRO A 2 2.80 -68.19 24.22
C PRO A 2 3.03 -67.13 23.13
N PRO A 3 4.28 -66.91 22.67
CA PRO A 3 4.59 -65.95 21.61
C PRO A 3 3.88 -66.25 20.27
N SER A 4 3.48 -67.50 20.03
CA SER A 4 2.69 -67.91 18.87
C SER A 4 1.26 -67.38 18.86
N LEU A 5 0.68 -67.05 20.02
CA LEU A 5 -0.67 -66.48 20.13
C LEU A 5 -0.70 -64.95 19.94
N ARG A 6 0.43 -64.26 20.13
CA ARG A 6 0.53 -62.80 19.88
C ARG A 6 0.55 -62.45 18.39
N LEU A 7 1.15 -63.30 17.56
CA LEU A 7 1.19 -63.10 16.10
C LEU A 7 -0.18 -63.35 15.45
N LEU A 8 -0.95 -64.32 15.95
CA LEU A 8 -2.33 -64.55 15.50
C LEU A 8 -3.29 -63.42 15.91
N TRP A 9 -3.11 -62.83 17.09
CA TRP A 9 -3.89 -61.66 17.51
C TRP A 9 -3.56 -60.39 16.72
N LEU A 10 -2.28 -60.16 16.39
CA LEU A 10 -1.87 -59.00 15.57
C LEU A 10 -2.24 -59.15 14.08
N ALA A 11 -2.31 -60.38 13.56
CA ALA A 11 -2.76 -60.64 12.19
C ALA A 11 -4.30 -60.59 12.04
N LEU A 12 -5.06 -60.86 13.11
CA LEU A 12 -6.53 -60.82 13.09
C LEU A 12 -7.12 -59.46 13.52
N TRP A 13 -6.34 -58.58 14.14
CA TRP A 13 -6.81 -57.25 14.57
C TRP A 13 -7.25 -56.32 13.41
N PRO A 14 -6.61 -56.34 12.22
CA PRO A 14 -7.14 -55.61 11.06
C PRO A 14 -8.38 -56.27 10.46
N ALA A 15 -8.54 -57.59 10.62
CA ALA A 15 -9.61 -58.36 9.99
C ALA A 15 -10.94 -58.33 10.79
N VAL A 16 -10.88 -58.17 12.12
CA VAL A 16 -12.08 -58.10 12.98
C VAL A 16 -12.64 -56.68 13.10
N SER A 17 -11.92 -55.65 12.65
CA SER A 17 -12.40 -54.25 12.64
C SER A 17 -13.05 -53.81 11.31
N GLN A 18 -13.09 -54.68 10.29
CA GLN A 18 -13.87 -54.49 9.06
C GLN A 18 -15.27 -55.13 9.15
N ALA A 19 -15.95 -55.00 10.28
CA ALA A 19 -17.41 -55.07 10.25
C ALA A 19 -17.86 -54.01 9.24
N ALA A 20 -18.56 -54.43 8.17
CA ALA A 20 -18.88 -53.60 7.02
C ALA A 20 -19.35 -52.21 7.48
N ARG A 21 -18.48 -51.20 7.29
CA ARG A 21 -18.81 -49.83 7.66
C ARG A 21 -20.07 -49.44 6.87
N ARG A 22 -21.03 -48.84 7.56
CA ARG A 22 -22.25 -48.32 6.91
C ARG A 22 -21.79 -47.36 5.82
N ARG A 23 -22.27 -47.53 4.59
CA ARG A 23 -22.07 -46.52 3.55
C ARG A 23 -23.13 -45.44 3.71
N VAL A 24 -22.70 -44.18 3.71
CA VAL A 24 -23.56 -43.00 3.90
C VAL A 24 -23.46 -42.13 2.66
N ARG A 25 -24.61 -41.86 2.04
CA ARG A 25 -24.70 -41.08 0.80
C ARG A 25 -24.86 -39.61 1.11
N PHE A 26 -23.91 -38.82 0.64
CA PHE A 26 -23.82 -37.40 0.87
C PHE A 26 -24.20 -36.64 -0.40
N GLY A 27 -25.30 -35.90 -0.34
CA GLY A 27 -25.82 -35.11 -1.45
C GLY A 27 -24.97 -33.89 -1.73
N MET A 28 -24.39 -33.83 -2.92
CA MET A 28 -23.48 -32.79 -3.39
C MET A 28 -24.08 -31.98 -4.55
N ILE A 29 -23.55 -30.77 -4.72
CA ILE A 29 -23.82 -29.89 -5.86
C ILE A 29 -23.36 -30.60 -7.15
N PRO A 30 -24.17 -30.64 -8.23
CA PRO A 30 -23.83 -31.44 -9.41
C PRO A 30 -22.70 -30.86 -10.29
N PHE A 31 -22.12 -29.72 -9.93
CA PHE A 31 -21.05 -29.02 -10.65
C PHE A 31 -19.95 -28.56 -9.69
N SER A 32 -18.79 -28.22 -10.24
CA SER A 32 -17.67 -27.65 -9.48
C SER A 32 -18.03 -26.24 -8.98
N MET A 33 -17.85 -26.03 -7.67
CA MET A 33 -18.08 -24.76 -6.99
C MET A 33 -16.95 -24.52 -5.98
N PRO A 34 -15.76 -24.10 -6.43
CA PRO A 34 -14.68 -23.73 -5.52
C PRO A 34 -15.12 -22.59 -4.58
N PRO A 35 -14.70 -22.58 -3.30
CA PRO A 35 -13.81 -23.56 -2.64
C PRO A 35 -14.51 -24.80 -2.05
N TRP A 36 -15.82 -24.97 -2.29
CA TRP A 36 -16.67 -25.96 -1.62
C TRP A 36 -16.49 -27.37 -2.18
N SER A 37 -16.51 -27.52 -3.49
CA SER A 37 -16.39 -28.81 -4.17
C SER A 37 -15.78 -28.69 -5.56
N GLU A 38 -14.90 -29.61 -5.90
CA GLU A 38 -14.32 -29.77 -7.23
C GLU A 38 -14.74 -31.13 -7.79
N ARG A 39 -15.28 -31.10 -9.00
CA ARG A 39 -15.82 -32.27 -9.70
C ARG A 39 -15.11 -32.41 -11.04
N ASP A 40 -14.56 -33.58 -11.31
CA ASP A 40 -13.93 -33.87 -12.59
C ASP A 40 -15.00 -33.89 -13.69
N PRO A 41 -14.85 -33.07 -14.76
CA PRO A 41 -15.80 -33.05 -15.87
C PRO A 41 -15.88 -34.36 -16.66
N GLN A 42 -14.84 -35.21 -16.64
CA GLN A 42 -14.80 -36.46 -17.41
C GLN A 42 -15.44 -37.62 -16.65
N THR A 43 -14.98 -37.87 -15.42
CA THR A 43 -15.50 -38.97 -14.59
C THR A 43 -16.79 -38.61 -13.86
N GLY A 44 -17.00 -37.32 -13.60
CA GLY A 44 -18.07 -36.84 -12.75
C GLY A 44 -17.86 -37.13 -11.26
N GLU A 45 -16.67 -37.58 -10.87
CA GLU A 45 -16.30 -37.84 -9.47
C GLU A 45 -15.91 -36.54 -8.75
N TYR A 46 -16.08 -36.53 -7.42
CA TYR A 46 -15.67 -35.41 -6.58
C TYR A 46 -14.23 -35.64 -6.10
N GLU A 47 -13.31 -34.86 -6.64
CA GLU A 47 -11.88 -35.03 -6.42
C GLU A 47 -11.34 -34.13 -5.30
N GLY A 48 -11.98 -32.97 -5.06
CA GLY A 48 -11.46 -31.96 -4.15
C GLY A 48 -12.49 -30.97 -3.59
N GLY A 49 -11.98 -29.97 -2.87
CA GLY A 49 -12.77 -28.94 -2.20
C GLY A 49 -13.07 -29.25 -0.74
N PHE A 50 -13.53 -28.22 -0.02
CA PHE A 50 -13.75 -28.29 1.42
C PHE A 50 -14.70 -29.41 1.84
N PHE A 51 -15.83 -29.60 1.15
CA PHE A 51 -16.78 -30.65 1.52
C PHE A 51 -16.21 -32.05 1.35
N VAL A 52 -15.42 -32.29 0.30
CA VAL A 52 -14.83 -33.61 0.05
C VAL A 52 -13.86 -33.98 1.16
N ASP A 53 -12.94 -33.07 1.49
CA ASP A 53 -11.94 -33.27 2.54
C ASP A 53 -12.59 -33.42 3.92
N PHE A 54 -13.51 -32.51 4.24
CA PHE A 54 -14.15 -32.45 5.54
C PHE A 54 -15.00 -33.70 5.79
N PHE A 55 -15.83 -34.12 4.82
CA PHE A 55 -16.71 -35.26 5.03
C PHE A 55 -15.99 -36.61 5.01
N ARG A 56 -14.86 -36.74 4.31
CA ARG A 56 -14.01 -37.94 4.43
C ARG A 56 -13.50 -38.11 5.87
N GLU A 57 -13.07 -37.01 6.51
CA GLU A 57 -12.65 -37.03 7.91
C GLU A 57 -13.82 -37.27 8.87
N VAL A 58 -14.99 -36.69 8.60
CA VAL A 58 -16.22 -36.98 9.37
C VAL A 58 -16.57 -38.46 9.29
N GLY A 59 -16.50 -39.08 8.11
CA GLY A 59 -16.75 -40.51 7.94
C GLY A 59 -15.74 -41.37 8.70
N TYR A 60 -14.46 -41.00 8.63
CA TYR A 60 -13.40 -41.67 9.39
C TYR A 60 -13.67 -41.63 10.90
N GLU A 61 -14.00 -40.45 11.44
CA GLU A 61 -14.26 -40.24 12.86
C GLU A 61 -15.57 -40.90 13.32
N ALA A 62 -16.62 -40.86 12.50
CA ALA A 62 -17.92 -41.45 12.82
C ALA A 62 -18.02 -42.96 12.52
N GLY A 63 -17.01 -43.55 11.87
CA GLY A 63 -16.95 -44.97 11.57
C GLY A 63 -17.83 -45.41 10.40
N PHE A 64 -18.05 -44.55 9.40
CA PHE A 64 -18.80 -44.85 8.18
C PHE A 64 -18.03 -44.47 6.91
N ASP A 65 -18.37 -45.11 5.79
CA ASP A 65 -17.78 -44.78 4.50
C ASP A 65 -18.66 -43.74 3.80
N VAL A 66 -18.05 -42.69 3.26
CA VAL A 66 -18.77 -41.59 2.57
C VAL A 66 -18.81 -41.84 1.08
N GLU A 67 -20.02 -41.77 0.52
CA GLU A 67 -20.28 -41.80 -0.91
C GLU A 67 -20.86 -40.44 -1.33
N PHE A 68 -20.19 -39.73 -2.23
CA PHE A 68 -20.67 -38.45 -2.73
C PHE A 68 -21.64 -38.66 -3.90
N VAL A 69 -22.85 -38.12 -3.79
CA VAL A 69 -23.92 -38.29 -4.78
C VAL A 69 -24.33 -36.93 -5.33
N ALA A 70 -24.17 -36.73 -6.63
CA ALA A 70 -24.58 -35.51 -7.31
C ALA A 70 -26.11 -35.41 -7.38
N ILE A 71 -26.66 -34.28 -6.92
CA ILE A 71 -28.09 -34.00 -7.03
C ILE A 71 -28.38 -33.33 -8.39
N THR A 72 -28.68 -34.12 -9.41
CA THR A 72 -28.77 -33.69 -10.83
C THR A 72 -30.07 -32.96 -11.22
N ASN A 73 -30.80 -32.39 -10.26
CA ASN A 73 -32.03 -31.68 -10.57
C ASN A 73 -31.73 -30.37 -11.34
N PRO A 74 -32.37 -30.09 -12.48
CA PRO A 74 -32.14 -28.86 -13.24
C PRO A 74 -32.49 -27.59 -12.46
N HIS A 75 -33.40 -27.68 -11.48
CA HIS A 75 -33.82 -26.57 -10.62
C HIS A 75 -33.02 -26.49 -9.30
N TYR A 76 -31.89 -27.19 -9.19
CA TYR A 76 -31.09 -27.19 -7.96
C TYR A 76 -30.67 -25.79 -7.51
N LEU A 77 -30.36 -24.90 -8.46
CA LEU A 77 -29.98 -23.52 -8.17
C LEU A 77 -31.17 -22.62 -7.80
N ASP A 78 -32.38 -22.97 -8.26
CA ASP A 78 -33.59 -22.18 -8.04
C ASP A 78 -34.23 -22.53 -6.68
N ASP A 79 -34.28 -23.83 -6.36
CA ASP A 79 -34.87 -24.37 -5.14
C ASP A 79 -33.97 -25.44 -4.52
N PHE A 80 -32.79 -25.01 -4.12
CA PHE A 80 -31.80 -25.84 -3.45
C PHE A 80 -32.40 -26.63 -2.28
N ARG A 81 -33.22 -25.97 -1.44
CA ARG A 81 -33.80 -26.57 -0.24
C ARG A 81 -34.82 -27.65 -0.61
N GLY A 82 -35.78 -27.33 -1.48
CA GLY A 82 -36.83 -28.27 -1.85
C GLY A 82 -36.28 -29.47 -2.61
N VAL A 83 -35.26 -29.27 -3.45
CA VAL A 83 -34.59 -30.37 -4.15
C VAL A 83 -33.87 -31.29 -3.16
N THR A 84 -33.08 -30.74 -2.23
CA THR A 84 -32.37 -31.56 -1.22
C THR A 84 -33.35 -32.33 -0.33
N CYS A 85 -34.46 -31.72 0.08
CA CYS A 85 -35.50 -32.39 0.88
C CYS A 85 -36.14 -33.55 0.10
N LYS A 86 -36.47 -33.35 -1.19
CA LYS A 86 -37.00 -34.42 -2.06
C LYS A 86 -36.02 -35.57 -2.22
N ALA A 87 -34.72 -35.28 -2.37
CA ALA A 87 -33.69 -36.31 -2.49
C ALA A 87 -33.52 -37.12 -1.19
N LEU A 88 -33.64 -36.46 -0.02
CA LEU A 88 -33.67 -37.12 1.28
C LEU A 88 -34.90 -38.02 1.43
N ASP A 89 -36.10 -37.52 1.11
CA ASP A 89 -37.35 -38.28 1.26
C ASP A 89 -37.42 -39.47 0.28
N ALA A 90 -36.89 -39.30 -0.93
CA ALA A 90 -36.76 -40.37 -1.92
C ALA A 90 -35.69 -41.42 -1.55
N GLY A 91 -34.94 -41.20 -0.47
CA GLY A 91 -33.87 -42.09 -0.06
C GLY A 91 -32.71 -42.15 -1.05
N GLN A 92 -32.52 -41.11 -1.88
CA GLN A 92 -31.37 -41.00 -2.80
C GLN A 92 -30.10 -40.63 -2.05
N ILE A 93 -30.25 -39.82 -1.00
CA ILE A 93 -29.18 -39.37 -0.11
C ILE A 93 -29.58 -39.57 1.35
N ASP A 94 -28.59 -39.60 2.23
CA ASP A 94 -28.76 -39.74 3.68
C ASP A 94 -28.44 -38.43 4.42
N LEU A 95 -27.53 -37.62 3.86
CA LEU A 95 -27.22 -36.27 4.27
C LEU A 95 -27.31 -35.32 3.06
N GLY A 96 -27.87 -34.13 3.27
CA GLY A 96 -27.94 -33.10 2.23
C GLY A 96 -27.54 -31.73 2.75
N TRP A 97 -26.80 -30.98 1.94
CA TRP A 97 -26.38 -29.61 2.27
C TRP A 97 -27.59 -28.68 2.49
N ASP A 98 -27.53 -27.79 3.48
CA ASP A 98 -28.54 -26.76 3.80
C ASP A 98 -27.89 -25.48 4.36
N PRO A 99 -27.64 -24.46 3.52
CA PRO A 99 -27.15 -23.16 3.97
C PRO A 99 -28.32 -22.37 4.58
N ASN A 100 -28.64 -22.61 5.85
CA ASN A 100 -29.88 -22.15 6.44
C ASN A 100 -29.70 -21.50 7.81
N THR A 101 -30.57 -20.53 8.07
CA THR A 101 -30.68 -19.79 9.35
C THR A 101 -31.93 -20.19 10.14
N THR A 102 -32.81 -21.02 9.57
CA THR A 102 -34.13 -21.36 10.13
C THR A 102 -34.32 -22.87 10.25
N ALA A 103 -34.66 -23.34 11.46
CA ALA A 103 -34.95 -24.74 11.71
C ALA A 103 -36.11 -25.23 10.82
N ASP A 104 -35.90 -26.34 10.12
CA ASP A 104 -36.95 -27.01 9.36
C ASP A 104 -37.55 -28.10 10.25
N PRO A 105 -38.80 -27.97 10.71
CA PRO A 105 -39.37 -28.97 11.58
C PRO A 105 -39.41 -30.35 10.91
N GLY A 106 -39.41 -30.50 9.59
CA GLY A 106 -39.44 -31.81 8.94
C GLY A 106 -38.15 -32.66 9.08
N TYR A 107 -37.02 -32.03 9.41
CA TYR A 107 -35.69 -32.64 9.29
C TYR A 107 -34.84 -32.41 10.55
N LEU A 108 -33.74 -33.16 10.66
CA LEU A 108 -32.70 -32.94 11.67
C LEU A 108 -31.54 -32.19 11.04
N HIS A 109 -30.98 -31.21 11.75
CA HIS A 109 -29.81 -30.45 11.32
C HIS A 109 -28.59 -30.85 12.12
N THR A 110 -27.46 -31.13 11.47
CA THR A 110 -26.18 -31.38 12.14
C THR A 110 -25.69 -30.15 12.91
N GLN A 111 -24.61 -30.33 13.69
CA GLN A 111 -23.80 -29.17 14.11
C GLN A 111 -23.31 -28.38 12.87
N PRO A 112 -23.22 -27.04 12.96
CA PRO A 112 -22.73 -26.21 11.87
C PRO A 112 -21.25 -26.48 11.63
N ILE A 113 -20.89 -26.73 10.37
CA ILE A 113 -19.51 -27.07 9.98
C ILE A 113 -18.64 -25.83 9.76
N VAL A 114 -19.28 -24.70 9.43
CA VAL A 114 -18.65 -23.39 9.26
C VAL A 114 -19.74 -22.32 9.38
N SER A 115 -19.37 -21.16 9.93
CA SER A 115 -20.21 -19.97 9.94
C SER A 115 -19.63 -18.93 9.02
N PHE A 116 -20.46 -18.30 8.20
CA PHE A 116 -20.04 -17.23 7.31
C PHE A 116 -21.03 -16.07 7.32
N THR A 117 -20.52 -14.88 7.10
CA THR A 117 -21.30 -13.65 6.98
C THR A 117 -21.28 -13.20 5.53
N ASN A 118 -22.31 -12.46 5.13
CA ASN A 118 -22.28 -11.68 3.91
C ASN A 118 -21.37 -10.49 4.14
N VAL A 119 -20.43 -10.30 3.23
CA VAL A 119 -19.44 -9.22 3.20
C VAL A 119 -19.50 -8.57 1.84
N VAL A 120 -18.78 -7.47 1.66
CA VAL A 120 -18.78 -6.75 0.38
C VAL A 120 -17.39 -6.71 -0.25
N LEU A 121 -17.37 -6.93 -1.56
CA LEU A 121 -16.24 -6.66 -2.42
C LEU A 121 -16.44 -5.31 -3.09
N THR A 122 -15.41 -4.47 -2.98
CA THR A 122 -15.40 -3.10 -3.49
C THR A 122 -14.32 -2.94 -4.54
N LYS A 123 -14.48 -1.97 -5.43
CA LYS A 123 -13.46 -1.64 -6.42
C LYS A 123 -12.23 -1.02 -5.73
N ARG A 124 -11.05 -1.50 -6.13
CA ARG A 124 -9.75 -0.97 -5.72
C ARG A 124 -9.08 -0.36 -6.94
N THR A 125 -8.49 0.83 -6.78
CA THR A 125 -7.61 1.42 -7.79
C THR A 125 -6.31 1.88 -7.16
N HIS A 126 -5.23 1.90 -7.93
CA HIS A 126 -3.98 2.51 -7.47
C HIS A 126 -4.15 4.01 -7.34
N SER A 127 -3.69 4.57 -6.22
CA SER A 127 -3.63 6.02 -6.05
C SER A 127 -2.58 6.59 -7.01
N PRO A 128 -2.84 7.73 -7.68
CA PRO A 128 -1.88 8.32 -8.59
C PRO A 128 -0.62 8.75 -7.83
N VAL A 129 0.54 8.29 -8.30
CA VAL A 129 1.83 8.71 -7.78
C VAL A 129 2.07 10.16 -8.21
N SER A 130 2.10 11.09 -7.24
CA SER A 130 2.37 12.50 -7.49
C SER A 130 3.79 12.87 -7.09
N LEU A 131 4.47 13.62 -7.96
CA LEU A 131 5.82 14.16 -7.73
C LEU A 131 5.89 15.05 -6.49
N TRP A 132 4.76 15.62 -6.07
CA TRP A 132 4.66 16.58 -4.97
C TRP A 132 4.34 15.95 -3.62
N ASN A 133 4.27 14.61 -3.56
CA ASN A 133 3.93 13.88 -2.34
C ASN A 133 4.90 14.15 -1.19
N ILE A 134 6.12 14.60 -1.46
CA ILE A 134 7.11 14.95 -0.43
C ILE A 134 6.69 16.15 0.45
N PHE A 135 5.80 17.03 -0.04
CA PHE A 135 5.32 18.17 0.76
C PHE A 135 4.06 17.86 1.58
N LEU A 136 3.40 16.73 1.31
CA LEU A 136 2.18 16.28 2.01
C LEU A 136 2.36 15.88 3.50
N PRO A 137 3.54 15.46 4.00
CA PRO A 137 3.71 15.11 5.42
C PRO A 137 3.38 16.27 6.36
N PHE A 138 3.47 17.50 5.88
CA PHE A 138 3.11 18.71 6.59
C PHE A 138 1.99 19.45 5.87
N ARG A 139 1.01 19.91 6.63
CA ARG A 139 0.01 20.83 6.08
C ARG A 139 0.64 22.20 5.82
N PHE A 140 0.04 22.95 4.91
CA PHE A 140 0.53 24.28 4.51
C PHE A 140 0.67 25.24 5.69
N GLU A 141 -0.19 25.13 6.70
CA GLU A 141 -0.14 25.94 7.91
C GLU A 141 1.20 25.79 8.67
N LEU A 142 1.75 24.57 8.69
CA LEU A 142 3.04 24.30 9.33
C LEU A 142 4.22 24.85 8.52
N TRP A 143 4.16 24.76 7.19
CA TRP A 143 5.16 25.37 6.30
C TRP A 143 5.25 26.89 6.51
N MET A 144 4.10 27.56 6.61
CA MET A 144 4.05 28.99 6.92
C MET A 144 4.60 29.31 8.31
N THR A 145 4.37 28.44 9.28
CA THR A 145 4.93 28.58 10.64
C THR A 145 6.45 28.46 10.63
N ILE A 146 7.01 27.49 9.88
CA ILE A 146 8.47 27.35 9.72
C ILE A 146 9.05 28.61 9.05
N ALA A 147 8.42 29.11 7.98
CA ALA A 147 8.84 30.35 7.33
C ALA A 147 8.80 31.55 8.30
N ALA A 148 7.76 31.67 9.12
CA ALA A 148 7.67 32.69 10.16
C ALA A 148 8.76 32.56 11.23
N CYS A 149 9.11 31.33 11.64
CA CYS A 149 10.21 31.07 12.57
C CYS A 149 11.57 31.49 11.98
N ILE A 150 11.79 31.28 10.67
CA ILE A 150 13.00 31.74 9.97
C ILE A 150 13.07 33.27 9.94
N LEU A 151 11.95 33.95 9.64
CA LEU A 151 11.89 35.41 9.68
C LEU A 151 12.13 35.96 11.08
N TYR A 152 11.51 35.34 12.09
CA TYR A 152 11.73 35.67 13.49
C TYR A 152 13.20 35.50 13.87
N GLY A 153 13.84 34.41 13.45
CA GLY A 153 15.26 34.19 13.70
C GLY A 153 16.15 35.24 13.06
N ALA A 154 15.85 35.67 11.83
CA ALA A 154 16.56 36.76 11.18
C ALA A 154 16.44 38.07 11.97
N VAL A 155 15.25 38.39 12.49
CA VAL A 155 15.02 39.58 13.35
C VAL A 155 15.82 39.49 14.65
N VAL A 156 15.81 38.33 15.31
CA VAL A 156 16.58 38.11 16.55
C VAL A 156 18.07 38.28 16.31
N LEU A 157 18.60 37.81 15.17
CA LEU A 157 20.02 38.00 14.83
C LEU A 157 20.39 39.46 14.62
N VAL A 158 19.52 40.23 13.97
CA VAL A 158 19.71 41.67 13.79
C VAL A 158 19.71 42.39 15.14
N LEU A 159 18.77 42.05 16.03
CA LEU A 159 18.69 42.65 17.37
C LEU A 159 19.89 42.31 18.26
N LEU A 160 20.32 41.04 18.26
CA LEU A 160 21.50 40.61 19.04
C LEU A 160 22.76 41.36 18.60
N LYS A 161 22.91 41.60 17.29
CA LYS A 161 24.03 42.38 16.74
C LYS A 161 23.93 43.85 17.11
N ALA A 162 22.76 44.47 16.95
CA ALA A 162 22.53 45.87 17.30
C ALA A 162 22.81 46.15 18.79
N ILE A 163 22.40 45.24 19.68
CA ILE A 163 22.67 45.35 21.13
C ILE A 163 24.17 45.20 21.44
N HIS A 164 24.90 44.39 20.68
CA HIS A 164 26.32 44.16 20.90
C HIS A 164 27.22 45.29 20.38
N GLU A 165 26.93 45.81 19.19
CA GLU A 165 27.74 46.83 18.53
C GLU A 165 27.35 48.26 18.93
N GLY A 166 26.20 48.45 19.58
CA GLY A 166 25.84 49.69 20.29
C GLY A 166 25.51 50.90 19.41
N ASP A 167 25.77 50.87 18.11
CA ASP A 167 25.45 51.98 17.19
C ASP A 167 25.23 51.47 15.76
N SER A 168 24.02 51.00 15.45
CA SER A 168 23.64 50.62 14.08
C SER A 168 22.44 51.44 13.63
N SER A 169 22.63 52.22 12.56
CA SER A 169 21.51 52.93 11.91
C SER A 169 20.49 51.92 11.39
N VAL A 170 19.19 52.26 11.44
CA VAL A 170 18.09 51.38 10.95
C VAL A 170 18.28 51.00 9.47
N TRP A 171 18.96 51.87 8.71
CA TRP A 171 19.27 51.65 7.29
C TRP A 171 20.34 50.58 7.06
N ASP A 172 21.35 50.50 7.94
CA ASP A 172 22.36 49.44 7.89
C ASP A 172 21.77 48.08 8.29
N CYS A 173 20.83 48.08 9.25
CA CYS A 173 20.01 46.92 9.59
C CYS A 173 19.24 46.38 8.37
N LEU A 174 18.54 47.26 7.64
CA LEU A 174 17.73 46.87 6.47
C LEU A 174 18.60 46.35 5.31
N ARG A 175 19.80 46.91 5.10
CA ARG A 175 20.76 46.40 4.10
C ARG A 175 21.31 45.02 4.45
N MET A 176 21.42 44.69 5.74
CA MET A 176 21.91 43.38 6.20
C MET A 176 20.83 42.28 6.25
N CYS A 177 19.54 42.63 6.18
CA CYS A 177 18.44 41.67 6.29
C CYS A 177 18.53 40.46 5.34
N PRO A 178 18.89 40.58 4.05
CA PRO A 178 18.96 39.42 3.14
C PRO A 178 20.01 38.39 3.57
N SER A 179 21.20 38.83 4.00
CA SER A 179 22.24 37.94 4.50
C SER A 179 21.83 37.26 5.81
N ARG A 180 21.20 38.00 6.72
CA ARG A 180 20.72 37.47 8.02
C ARG A 180 19.57 36.47 7.85
N LEU A 181 18.71 36.71 6.88
CA LEU A 181 17.66 35.77 6.49
C LEU A 181 18.25 34.47 5.94
N TYR A 182 19.26 34.57 5.07
CA TYR A 182 19.99 33.41 4.59
C TYR A 182 20.62 32.60 5.73
N TYR A 183 21.28 33.25 6.69
CA TYR A 183 21.87 32.55 7.84
C TYR A 183 20.82 31.91 8.73
N SER A 184 19.69 32.57 8.98
CA SER A 184 18.59 31.97 9.75
C SER A 184 17.96 30.79 9.03
N ALA A 185 17.84 30.84 7.69
CA ALA A 185 17.35 29.74 6.88
C ALA A 185 18.34 28.57 6.86
N ALA A 186 19.63 28.84 6.69
CA ALA A 186 20.69 27.84 6.71
C ALA A 186 20.76 27.12 8.07
N ALA A 187 20.68 27.87 9.17
CA ALA A 187 20.64 27.29 10.51
C ALA A 187 19.40 26.42 10.74
N MET A 188 18.22 26.82 10.22
CA MET A 188 16.99 26.01 10.30
C MET A 188 17.06 24.72 9.47
N LEU A 189 17.88 24.71 8.42
CA LEU A 189 18.12 23.54 7.56
C LEU A 189 19.31 22.68 8.03
N GLY A 190 19.93 23.01 9.18
CA GLY A 190 21.03 22.25 9.77
C GLY A 190 22.43 22.59 9.24
N GLY A 191 22.61 23.74 8.58
CA GLY A 191 23.93 24.28 8.24
C GLY A 191 24.62 24.91 9.47
N ASP A 192 25.92 24.62 9.66
CA ASP A 192 26.64 24.89 10.92
C ASP A 192 27.78 25.92 10.82
N ASP A 193 27.88 26.69 9.73
CA ASP A 193 29.08 27.49 9.44
C ASP A 193 29.03 28.94 9.97
N TYR A 194 28.29 29.24 11.05
CA TYR A 194 28.14 30.63 11.52
C TYR A 194 28.87 30.92 12.85
N ASP A 195 30.03 31.54 12.71
CA ASP A 195 30.92 31.90 13.83
C ASP A 195 30.32 32.93 14.79
N GLU A 196 29.42 33.81 14.35
CA GLU A 196 28.92 34.90 15.20
C GLU A 196 28.10 34.42 16.42
N TYR A 197 27.51 33.22 16.38
CA TYR A 197 26.80 32.65 17.55
C TYR A 197 27.75 32.26 18.68
N HIS A 198 29.03 32.03 18.39
CA HIS A 198 30.01 31.54 19.36
C HIS A 198 30.51 32.64 20.29
N ASN A 199 30.48 33.89 19.85
CA ASN A 199 31.13 35.00 20.53
C ASN A 199 30.28 35.58 21.68
N LEU A 200 28.96 35.37 21.69
CA LEU A 200 28.06 35.89 22.72
C LEU A 200 27.39 34.77 23.55
N PRO A 201 27.40 34.86 24.90
CA PRO A 201 26.74 33.86 25.76
C PRO A 201 25.22 33.77 25.52
N LEU A 202 24.56 34.88 25.21
CA LEU A 202 23.12 34.90 24.85
C LEU A 202 22.86 34.28 23.46
N GLY A 203 23.80 34.45 22.52
CA GLY A 203 23.74 33.82 21.20
C GLY A 203 23.79 32.28 21.28
N ARG A 204 24.57 31.75 22.23
CA ARG A 204 24.66 30.30 22.49
C ARG A 204 23.34 29.71 23.02
N LEU A 205 22.65 30.41 23.91
CA LEU A 205 21.35 29.96 24.44
C LEU A 205 20.28 29.96 23.35
N TYR A 206 20.22 31.01 22.53
CA TYR A 206 19.32 31.06 21.38
C TYR A 206 19.64 29.93 20.38
N ARG A 207 20.92 29.67 20.10
CA ARG A 207 21.35 28.56 19.25
C ARG A 207 20.91 27.20 19.80
N LEU A 208 21.00 26.97 21.11
CA LEU A 208 20.49 25.73 21.73
C LEU A 208 19.00 25.54 21.46
N GLY A 209 18.20 26.59 21.62
CA GLY A 209 16.77 26.58 21.30
C GLY A 209 16.49 26.32 19.82
N LEU A 210 17.28 26.95 18.94
CA LEU A 210 17.17 26.74 17.49
C LEU A 210 17.54 25.31 17.09
N LEU A 211 18.62 24.75 17.62
CA LEU A 211 19.03 23.36 17.39
C LEU A 211 17.96 22.37 17.88
N PHE A 212 17.34 22.64 19.03
CA PHE A 212 16.23 21.85 19.52
C PHE A 212 15.02 21.90 18.57
N LEU A 213 14.68 23.09 18.07
CA LEU A 213 13.60 23.25 17.08
C LEU A 213 13.89 22.50 15.78
N VAL A 214 15.11 22.59 15.24
CA VAL A 214 15.54 21.87 14.03
C VAL A 214 15.48 20.36 14.25
N LEU A 215 15.98 19.88 15.39
CA LEU A 215 15.96 18.47 15.73
C LEU A 215 14.51 17.93 15.78
N VAL A 216 13.61 18.61 16.50
CA VAL A 216 12.22 18.17 16.65
C VAL A 216 11.45 18.25 15.33
N SER A 217 11.61 19.34 14.57
CA SER A 217 10.93 19.51 13.29
C SER A 217 11.41 18.51 12.24
N GLY A 218 12.73 18.28 12.14
CA GLY A 218 13.30 17.28 11.25
C GLY A 218 12.91 15.84 11.62
N ALA A 219 12.92 15.51 12.91
CA ALA A 219 12.46 14.20 13.39
C ALA A 219 10.97 13.98 13.09
N THR A 220 10.12 14.99 13.35
CA THR A 220 8.67 14.92 13.09
C THR A 220 8.38 14.80 11.60
N TYR A 221 9.09 15.55 10.76
CA TYR A 221 8.99 15.46 9.30
C TYR A 221 9.30 14.05 8.81
N THR A 222 10.41 13.47 9.29
CA THR A 222 10.85 12.14 8.90
C THR A 222 9.86 11.06 9.36
N ALA A 223 9.33 11.17 10.58
CA ALA A 223 8.32 10.25 11.09
C ALA A 223 7.01 10.31 10.30
N ASN A 224 6.54 11.52 9.98
CA ASN A 224 5.32 11.70 9.17
C ASN A 224 5.52 11.23 7.74
N LEU A 225 6.68 11.48 7.15
CA LEU A 225 7.03 10.98 5.82
C LEU A 225 7.07 9.46 5.81
N ALA A 226 7.68 8.82 6.82
CA ALA A 226 7.68 7.37 6.94
C ALA A 226 6.26 6.81 7.08
N ALA A 227 5.40 7.42 7.91
CA ALA A 227 4.00 7.03 8.06
C ALA A 227 3.20 7.22 6.75
N PHE A 228 3.50 8.26 5.99
CA PHE A 228 2.88 8.49 4.68
C PHE A 228 3.30 7.44 3.66
N LEU A 229 4.58 7.07 3.63
CA LEU A 229 5.15 6.09 2.70
C LEU A 229 4.80 4.63 3.05
N THR A 230 4.43 4.35 4.30
CA THR A 230 3.92 3.02 4.71
C THR A 230 2.42 2.87 4.50
N LYS A 231 1.71 3.95 4.17
CA LYS A 231 0.29 3.88 3.83
C LYS A 231 0.13 3.15 2.50
N PRO A 232 -0.80 2.19 2.39
CA PRO A 232 -1.06 1.50 1.13
C PRO A 232 -1.43 2.48 -0.01
N ASN A 233 -0.80 2.30 -1.17
CA ASN A 233 -1.01 3.10 -2.39
C ASN A 233 -2.28 2.72 -3.18
N PHE A 234 -3.37 2.46 -2.48
CA PHE A 234 -4.65 2.16 -3.12
C PHE A 234 -5.80 2.96 -2.53
N GLU A 235 -6.74 3.27 -3.40
CA GLU A 235 -8.02 3.85 -3.07
C GLU A 235 -9.10 2.78 -3.17
N VAL A 236 -9.88 2.65 -2.11
CA VAL A 236 -11.06 1.78 -2.07
C VAL A 236 -12.28 2.64 -2.36
N HIS A 237 -13.01 2.26 -3.41
CA HIS A 237 -14.23 2.91 -3.85
C HIS A 237 -15.46 2.22 -3.25
N GLY A 238 -16.58 2.93 -3.17
CA GLY A 238 -17.83 2.38 -2.65
C GLY A 238 -17.96 2.42 -1.12
N PRO A 239 -18.90 1.64 -0.54
CA PRO A 239 -19.24 1.73 0.87
C PRO A 239 -18.12 1.22 1.77
N LYS A 240 -17.72 2.04 2.76
CA LYS A 240 -16.69 1.70 3.74
C LYS A 240 -17.31 1.19 5.03
N THR A 241 -18.48 1.69 5.38
CA THR A 241 -19.21 1.33 6.60
C THR A 241 -20.58 0.73 6.30
N MET A 242 -21.19 0.11 7.32
CA MET A 242 -22.56 -0.40 7.23
C MET A 242 -23.59 0.71 6.97
N GLU A 243 -23.32 1.95 7.39
CA GLU A 243 -24.21 3.07 7.11
C GLU A 243 -24.15 3.48 5.64
N ASP A 244 -22.95 3.54 5.06
CA ASP A 244 -22.76 3.83 3.63
C ASP A 244 -23.47 2.79 2.75
N LEU A 245 -23.44 1.53 3.17
CA LEU A 245 -24.05 0.41 2.45
C LEU A 245 -25.55 0.64 2.20
N LYS A 246 -26.27 1.26 3.13
CA LYS A 246 -27.72 1.54 2.99
C LYS A 246 -28.05 2.42 1.80
N HIS A 247 -27.10 3.25 1.37
CA HIS A 247 -27.28 4.17 0.25
C HIS A 247 -26.63 3.67 -1.04
N ALA A 248 -25.90 2.55 -0.98
CA ALA A 248 -25.17 2.00 -2.11
C ALA A 248 -26.05 1.13 -3.01
N THR A 249 -25.71 1.12 -4.31
CA THR A 249 -26.21 0.11 -5.26
C THR A 249 -25.23 -1.07 -5.28
N VAL A 250 -25.73 -2.29 -5.01
CA VAL A 250 -24.89 -3.49 -4.93
C VAL A 250 -25.25 -4.53 -5.97
N CYS A 251 -24.27 -5.30 -6.42
CA CYS A 251 -24.47 -6.49 -7.25
C CYS A 251 -24.59 -7.75 -6.37
N THR A 252 -25.47 -8.68 -6.75
CA THR A 252 -25.52 -10.04 -6.18
C THR A 252 -25.43 -11.07 -7.30
N ARG A 253 -24.80 -12.22 -7.05
CA ARG A 253 -24.74 -13.35 -8.01
C ARG A 253 -25.90 -14.32 -7.87
N TYR A 254 -26.69 -14.13 -6.81
CA TYR A 254 -27.73 -15.06 -6.41
C TYR A 254 -29.05 -14.29 -6.34
N PRO A 255 -29.86 -14.33 -7.42
CA PRO A 255 -31.18 -13.70 -7.46
C PRO A 255 -32.07 -14.11 -6.27
N THR A 256 -31.97 -15.37 -5.85
CA THR A 256 -32.70 -15.92 -4.69
C THR A 256 -32.38 -15.20 -3.37
N TYR A 257 -31.19 -14.62 -3.22
CA TYR A 257 -30.79 -13.84 -2.05
C TYR A 257 -31.09 -12.34 -2.17
N ALA A 258 -31.41 -11.82 -3.36
CA ALA A 258 -31.62 -10.39 -3.60
C ALA A 258 -32.68 -9.78 -2.67
N SER A 259 -33.79 -10.48 -2.44
CA SER A 259 -34.86 -10.05 -1.52
C SER A 259 -34.40 -9.85 -0.08
N ARG A 260 -33.41 -10.63 0.39
CA ARG A 260 -32.85 -10.50 1.74
C ARG A 260 -31.85 -9.35 1.81
N ILE A 261 -31.03 -9.19 0.77
CA ILE A 261 -30.01 -8.14 0.67
C ILE A 261 -30.65 -6.76 0.58
N ARG A 262 -31.79 -6.61 -0.13
CA ARG A 262 -32.55 -5.35 -0.27
C ARG A 262 -32.89 -4.64 1.05
N ARG A 263 -32.83 -5.32 2.20
CA ARG A 263 -33.06 -4.72 3.52
C ARG A 263 -31.88 -3.89 4.04
N PHE A 264 -30.70 -4.05 3.43
CA PHE A 264 -29.43 -3.47 3.89
C PHE A 264 -28.85 -2.45 2.90
N VAL A 265 -29.45 -2.30 1.72
CA VAL A 265 -28.92 -1.52 0.59
C VAL A 265 -30.02 -0.72 -0.10
N ARG A 266 -29.64 0.27 -0.91
CA ARG A 266 -30.59 1.07 -1.69
C ARG A 266 -31.18 0.26 -2.84
N GLU A 267 -30.31 -0.40 -3.59
CA GLU A 267 -30.66 -1.11 -4.81
C GLU A 267 -29.81 -2.37 -4.97
N VAL A 268 -30.40 -3.42 -5.53
CA VAL A 268 -29.72 -4.68 -5.84
C VAL A 268 -29.81 -4.93 -7.34
N VAL A 269 -28.64 -5.02 -7.97
CA VAL A 269 -28.48 -5.42 -9.38
C VAL A 269 -28.33 -6.94 -9.42
N GLU A 270 -29.21 -7.58 -10.18
CA GLU A 270 -29.30 -9.04 -10.30
C GLU A 270 -28.85 -9.50 -11.70
N PRO A 271 -28.26 -10.71 -11.83
CA PRO A 271 -27.90 -11.26 -13.13
C PRO A 271 -29.16 -11.61 -13.92
N PRO A 272 -29.08 -11.63 -15.27
CA PRO A 272 -30.17 -12.12 -16.11
C PRO A 272 -30.58 -13.55 -15.71
N LEU A 273 -31.88 -13.84 -15.69
CA LEU A 273 -32.42 -15.14 -15.25
C LEU A 273 -31.83 -16.34 -16.03
N ASN A 274 -31.51 -16.15 -17.31
CA ASN A 274 -30.98 -17.20 -18.20
C ASN A 274 -29.45 -17.35 -18.13
N MET A 275 -28.76 -16.61 -17.25
CA MET A 275 -27.30 -16.65 -17.12
C MET A 275 -26.85 -17.87 -16.33
N SER A 276 -25.90 -18.62 -16.90
CA SER A 276 -25.29 -19.79 -16.25
C SER A 276 -24.54 -19.37 -14.99
N PHE A 277 -24.46 -20.26 -13.99
CA PHE A 277 -23.83 -19.93 -12.71
C PHE A 277 -22.36 -19.48 -12.83
N PRO A 278 -21.49 -20.16 -13.62
CA PRO A 278 -20.11 -19.73 -13.83
C PRO A 278 -19.98 -18.31 -14.40
N ASP A 279 -20.94 -17.89 -15.25
CA ASP A 279 -20.89 -16.57 -15.91
C ASP A 279 -21.28 -15.42 -14.98
N ARG A 280 -21.90 -15.70 -13.82
CA ARG A 280 -22.37 -14.66 -12.88
C ARG A 280 -21.25 -13.97 -12.14
N GLN A 281 -20.14 -14.68 -11.88
CA GLN A 281 -18.97 -14.08 -11.25
C GLN A 281 -18.35 -13.00 -12.14
N PRO A 282 -17.89 -13.29 -13.38
CA PRO A 282 -17.31 -12.27 -14.25
C PRO A 282 -18.30 -11.14 -14.58
N TRP A 283 -19.60 -11.45 -14.71
CA TRP A 283 -20.65 -10.44 -14.88
C TRP A 283 -20.68 -9.42 -13.71
N ALA A 284 -20.69 -9.91 -12.46
CA ALA A 284 -20.72 -9.02 -11.29
C ALA A 284 -19.44 -8.17 -11.19
N GLN A 285 -18.30 -8.76 -11.57
CA GLN A 285 -17.02 -8.06 -11.60
C GLN A 285 -17.03 -6.93 -12.64
N GLU A 286 -17.49 -7.20 -13.85
CA GLU A 286 -17.62 -6.19 -14.91
C GLU A 286 -18.50 -5.02 -14.47
N LYS A 287 -19.65 -5.31 -13.86
CA LYS A 287 -20.57 -4.28 -13.32
C LYS A 287 -19.92 -3.42 -12.24
N LEU A 288 -19.14 -4.04 -11.34
CA LEU A 288 -18.38 -3.32 -10.32
C LEU A 288 -17.29 -2.43 -10.96
N GLN A 289 -16.55 -2.94 -11.94
CA GLN A 289 -15.47 -2.20 -12.59
C GLN A 289 -15.98 -1.03 -13.44
N ASN A 290 -17.13 -1.20 -14.09
CA ASN A 290 -17.80 -0.16 -14.88
C ASN A 290 -18.54 0.88 -14.02
N GLY A 291 -18.65 0.66 -12.71
CA GLY A 291 -19.34 1.57 -11.79
C GLY A 291 -20.87 1.48 -11.85
N GLU A 292 -21.41 0.41 -12.42
CA GLU A 292 -22.86 0.15 -12.43
C GLU A 292 -23.35 -0.34 -11.05
N CYS A 293 -22.45 -0.93 -10.25
CA CYS A 293 -22.65 -1.15 -8.83
C CYS A 293 -21.39 -0.73 -8.05
N GLU A 294 -21.59 -0.31 -6.81
CA GLU A 294 -20.54 0.20 -5.93
C GLU A 294 -19.85 -0.92 -5.13
N ALA A 295 -20.54 -2.04 -4.96
CA ALA A 295 -20.04 -3.22 -4.27
C ALA A 295 -20.72 -4.50 -4.76
N ILE A 296 -20.07 -5.65 -4.57
CA ILE A 296 -20.64 -6.99 -4.75
C ILE A 296 -20.87 -7.61 -3.37
N VAL A 297 -22.09 -8.05 -3.08
CA VAL A 297 -22.41 -8.79 -1.85
C VAL A 297 -22.16 -10.27 -2.07
N GLU A 298 -21.36 -10.87 -1.21
CA GLU A 298 -20.97 -12.28 -1.31
C GLU A 298 -20.68 -12.88 0.08
N VAL A 299 -20.75 -14.20 0.21
CA VAL A 299 -20.38 -14.88 1.47
C VAL A 299 -18.87 -14.87 1.66
N THR A 300 -18.44 -14.77 2.93
CA THR A 300 -17.02 -14.56 3.30
C THR A 300 -16.02 -15.48 2.59
N PRO A 301 -16.22 -16.81 2.46
CA PRO A 301 -15.25 -17.69 1.79
C PRO A 301 -15.08 -17.37 0.30
N ASN A 302 -16.18 -17.16 -0.42
CA ASN A 302 -16.17 -16.84 -1.85
C ASN A 302 -15.56 -15.44 -2.07
N ALA A 303 -16.01 -14.46 -1.28
CA ALA A 303 -15.48 -13.09 -1.35
C ALA A 303 -13.97 -13.06 -1.06
N LYS A 304 -13.52 -13.87 -0.09
CA LYS A 304 -12.10 -13.97 0.26
C LYS A 304 -11.29 -14.53 -0.90
N MET A 305 -11.72 -15.65 -1.48
CA MET A 305 -11.04 -16.27 -2.61
C MET A 305 -10.92 -15.31 -3.79
N GLU A 306 -12.02 -14.64 -4.13
CA GLU A 306 -12.04 -13.69 -5.22
C GLU A 306 -11.18 -12.44 -4.94
N SER A 307 -11.20 -11.93 -3.72
CA SER A 307 -10.32 -10.81 -3.35
C SER A 307 -8.84 -11.15 -3.49
N LEU A 308 -8.47 -12.43 -3.32
CA LEU A 308 -7.10 -12.91 -3.50
C LEU A 308 -6.74 -13.14 -4.97
N GLU A 309 -7.73 -13.48 -5.80
CA GLU A 309 -7.55 -13.66 -7.24
C GLU A 309 -7.44 -12.31 -7.96
N PHE A 310 -8.25 -11.33 -7.56
CA PHE A 310 -8.33 -10.00 -8.16
C PHE A 310 -7.79 -8.90 -7.24
N CYS A 311 -6.67 -9.16 -6.55
CA CYS A 311 -6.07 -8.27 -5.55
C CYS A 311 -5.79 -6.83 -6.04
N GLU A 312 -5.51 -6.65 -7.34
CA GLU A 312 -5.19 -5.35 -7.93
C GLU A 312 -6.43 -4.46 -8.10
N THR A 313 -7.58 -5.06 -8.38
CA THR A 313 -8.80 -4.35 -8.81
C THR A 313 -9.94 -4.45 -7.81
N MET A 314 -9.82 -5.32 -6.81
CA MET A 314 -10.84 -5.56 -5.79
C MET A 314 -10.28 -5.51 -4.37
N HIS A 315 -11.13 -5.09 -3.45
CA HIS A 315 -10.83 -5.05 -2.02
C HIS A 315 -11.97 -5.70 -1.24
N LEU A 316 -11.63 -6.58 -0.31
CA LEU A 316 -12.56 -7.20 0.62
C LEU A 316 -12.76 -6.28 1.83
N ASN A 317 -13.93 -5.66 1.94
CA ASN A 317 -14.27 -4.87 3.10
C ASN A 317 -14.82 -5.77 4.22
N ARG A 318 -14.04 -5.93 5.29
CA ARG A 318 -14.40 -6.75 6.46
C ARG A 318 -15.21 -5.99 7.52
N ASP A 319 -15.19 -4.66 7.48
CA ASP A 319 -15.94 -3.81 8.41
C ASP A 319 -17.45 -3.84 8.12
N ILE A 320 -17.81 -4.26 6.90
CA ILE A 320 -19.18 -4.53 6.51
C ILE A 320 -19.42 -6.04 6.55
N SER A 321 -20.12 -6.49 7.59
CA SER A 321 -20.61 -7.86 7.69
C SER A 321 -22.05 -7.91 8.18
N PHE A 322 -22.88 -8.70 7.53
CA PHE A 322 -24.29 -8.86 7.88
C PHE A 322 -24.79 -10.25 7.51
N MET A 323 -26.02 -10.59 7.95
CA MET A 323 -26.67 -11.86 7.65
C MET A 323 -25.76 -13.08 7.91
N GLN A 324 -25.43 -13.32 9.18
CA GLN A 324 -24.71 -14.52 9.57
C GLN A 324 -25.51 -15.76 9.15
N THR A 325 -24.85 -16.64 8.42
CA THR A 325 -25.39 -17.89 7.89
C THR A 325 -24.51 -19.03 8.36
N PHE A 326 -25.13 -20.16 8.64
CA PHE A 326 -24.44 -21.38 9.04
C PHE A 326 -24.56 -22.40 7.93
N ASP A 327 -23.47 -23.10 7.71
CA ASP A 327 -23.46 -24.25 6.84
C ASP A 327 -23.80 -25.51 7.64
N LEU A 328 -24.93 -26.14 7.29
CA LEU A 328 -25.53 -27.25 8.01
C LEU A 328 -25.86 -28.37 7.03
N PHE A 329 -26.06 -29.58 7.58
CA PHE A 329 -26.55 -30.72 6.81
C PHE A 329 -27.85 -31.24 7.39
N LYS A 330 -28.79 -31.55 6.50
CA LYS A 330 -30.07 -32.14 6.83
C LYS A 330 -30.03 -33.65 6.77
N LEU A 331 -30.76 -34.25 7.70
CA LEU A 331 -31.07 -35.68 7.76
C LEU A 331 -32.57 -35.89 7.97
N ARG A 332 -33.08 -37.04 7.55
CA ARG A 332 -34.44 -37.46 7.89
C ARG A 332 -34.60 -37.60 9.40
N ARG A 333 -35.78 -37.28 9.94
CA ARG A 333 -36.07 -37.38 11.39
C ARG A 333 -35.85 -38.76 12.00
N ASN A 334 -36.05 -39.82 11.23
CA ASN A 334 -35.87 -41.20 11.69
C ASN A 334 -34.39 -41.62 11.79
N GLU A 335 -33.45 -40.85 11.25
CA GLU A 335 -32.01 -41.15 11.25
C GLU A 335 -31.29 -40.55 12.48
N THR A 336 -31.92 -40.55 13.66
CA THR A 336 -31.39 -39.90 14.87
C THR A 336 -30.02 -40.43 15.27
N LYS A 337 -29.74 -41.72 15.07
CA LYS A 337 -28.43 -42.32 15.36
C LYS A 337 -27.33 -41.74 14.47
N LEU A 338 -27.60 -41.64 13.16
CA LEU A 338 -26.66 -41.07 12.19
C LEU A 338 -26.47 -39.57 12.46
N TRP A 339 -27.55 -38.84 12.75
CA TRP A 339 -27.47 -37.45 13.14
C TRP A 339 -26.57 -37.22 14.36
N LEU A 340 -26.72 -38.03 15.41
CA LEU A 340 -25.91 -37.91 16.63
C LEU A 340 -24.45 -38.25 16.38
N SER A 341 -24.16 -39.34 15.66
CA SER A 341 -22.78 -39.73 15.33
C SER A 341 -22.08 -38.68 14.46
N THR A 342 -22.77 -38.18 13.43
CA THR A 342 -22.21 -37.16 12.53
C THR A 342 -21.99 -35.84 13.24
N SER A 343 -22.95 -35.39 14.05
CA SER A 343 -22.83 -34.14 14.81
C SER A 343 -21.66 -34.17 15.79
N LYS A 344 -21.47 -35.30 16.50
CA LYS A 344 -20.33 -35.50 17.41
C LYS A 344 -18.99 -35.54 16.67
N ALA A 345 -18.95 -36.17 15.49
CA ALA A 345 -17.75 -36.21 14.66
C ALA A 345 -17.37 -34.81 14.15
N ILE A 346 -18.34 -34.03 13.67
CA ILE A 346 -18.16 -32.63 13.26
C ILE A 346 -17.53 -31.82 14.40
N GLU A 347 -18.12 -31.87 15.60
CA GLU A 347 -17.60 -31.15 16.77
C GLU A 347 -16.17 -31.56 17.11
N THR A 348 -15.89 -32.87 17.09
CA THR A 348 -14.54 -33.41 17.34
C THR A 348 -13.52 -32.89 16.31
N ILE A 349 -13.88 -32.86 15.04
CA ILE A 349 -12.98 -32.40 13.96
C ILE A 349 -12.74 -30.90 14.04
N MET A 350 -13.76 -30.11 14.32
CA MET A 350 -13.64 -28.65 14.45
C MET A 350 -12.70 -28.24 15.60
N ALA A 351 -12.58 -29.08 16.64
CA ALA A 351 -11.63 -28.87 17.72
C ALA A 351 -10.17 -29.21 17.35
N ARG A 352 -9.91 -29.86 16.21
CA ARG A 352 -8.57 -30.29 15.78
C ARG A 352 -7.88 -29.25 14.90
N PRO A 353 -6.53 -29.19 14.91
CA PRO A 353 -5.76 -28.36 13.97
C PRO A 353 -5.94 -28.73 12.49
N SER A 354 -6.36 -29.97 12.19
CA SER A 354 -6.63 -30.39 10.81
C SER A 354 -7.75 -29.57 10.17
N TYR A 355 -8.75 -29.14 10.96
CA TYR A 355 -9.83 -28.29 10.46
C TYR A 355 -9.34 -26.93 9.98
N THR A 356 -8.47 -26.27 10.76
CA THR A 356 -7.90 -24.98 10.35
C THR A 356 -6.99 -25.11 9.13
N GLN A 357 -6.29 -26.24 8.99
CA GLN A 357 -5.52 -26.56 7.79
C GLN A 357 -6.42 -26.76 6.56
N MET A 358 -7.58 -27.41 6.69
CA MET A 358 -8.55 -27.53 5.58
C MET A 358 -9.11 -26.17 5.17
N LEU A 359 -9.44 -25.31 6.15
CA LEU A 359 -9.88 -23.94 5.89
C LEU A 359 -8.80 -23.12 5.17
N HIS A 360 -7.55 -23.24 5.60
CA HIS A 360 -6.42 -22.58 4.92
C HIS A 360 -6.20 -23.13 3.51
N ARG A 361 -6.17 -24.46 3.33
CA ARG A 361 -5.90 -25.10 2.04
C ARG A 361 -6.99 -24.81 1.01
N ASN A 362 -8.25 -24.96 1.41
CA ASN A 362 -9.38 -24.89 0.48
C ASN A 362 -9.93 -23.48 0.33
N MET A 363 -10.02 -22.70 1.42
CA MET A 363 -10.63 -21.36 1.41
C MET A 363 -9.62 -20.21 1.53
N ARG A 364 -8.32 -20.51 1.61
CA ARG A 364 -7.24 -19.52 1.79
C ARG A 364 -7.45 -18.59 2.98
N PHE A 365 -8.06 -19.10 4.04
CA PHE A 365 -8.13 -18.40 5.31
C PHE A 365 -6.72 -18.24 5.89
N GLY A 366 -6.35 -17.02 6.29
CA GLY A 366 -5.01 -16.67 6.73
C GLY A 366 -4.10 -16.10 5.64
N THR A 367 -4.43 -16.27 4.36
CA THR A 367 -3.70 -15.66 3.25
C THR A 367 -4.15 -14.22 3.02
N SER A 368 -3.23 -13.34 2.63
CA SER A 368 -3.50 -11.95 2.25
C SER A 368 -2.97 -11.64 0.85
N CYS A 369 -3.39 -10.52 0.25
CA CYS A 369 -2.88 -10.10 -1.06
C CYS A 369 -1.37 -9.82 -1.07
N SER A 370 -0.78 -9.51 0.09
CA SER A 370 0.67 -9.37 0.22
C SER A 370 1.41 -10.71 0.16
N ASP A 371 0.75 -11.83 0.45
CA ASP A 371 1.38 -13.16 0.49
C ASP A 371 1.38 -13.86 -0.88
N THR A 372 0.50 -13.46 -1.80
CA THR A 372 0.30 -14.16 -3.08
C THR A 372 1.36 -13.82 -4.14
N GLY A 373 2.33 -12.95 -3.86
CA GLY A 373 3.41 -12.59 -4.79
C GLY A 373 2.97 -11.79 -6.04
N PHE A 374 1.66 -11.62 -6.25
CA PHE A 374 1.06 -10.83 -7.32
C PHE A 374 0.77 -9.38 -6.90
N GLY A 375 0.62 -9.12 -5.60
CA GLY A 375 0.77 -7.77 -5.08
C GLY A 375 2.25 -7.45 -5.00
N GLN A 376 2.77 -6.56 -5.87
CA GLN A 376 3.92 -5.75 -5.47
C GLN A 376 3.68 -5.33 -4.02
N SER A 377 4.63 -5.64 -3.14
CA SER A 377 4.57 -5.29 -1.72
C SER A 377 3.83 -3.96 -1.55
N ASP A 378 2.72 -3.94 -0.82
CA ASP A 378 1.91 -2.71 -0.63
C ASP A 378 2.77 -1.54 -0.08
N MET A 379 3.97 -1.85 0.42
CA MET A 379 5.13 -0.96 0.51
C MET A 379 5.89 -0.90 -0.83
N GLN A 380 5.49 0.01 -1.71
CA GLN A 380 6.20 0.26 -2.97
C GLN A 380 7.58 0.87 -2.65
N LYS A 381 8.65 0.37 -3.29
CA LYS A 381 9.99 0.99 -3.15
C LYS A 381 9.92 2.42 -3.67
N ILE A 382 10.47 3.37 -2.91
CA ILE A 382 10.51 4.78 -3.29
C ILE A 382 11.16 4.90 -4.68
N THR A 383 10.42 5.43 -5.64
CA THR A 383 10.89 5.63 -7.01
C THR A 383 11.34 7.08 -7.23
N ILE A 384 12.14 7.31 -8.27
CA ILE A 384 12.56 8.66 -8.68
C ILE A 384 11.34 9.56 -8.96
N LYS A 385 10.21 8.97 -9.38
CA LYS A 385 8.95 9.67 -9.62
C LYS A 385 8.32 10.23 -8.33
N GLU A 386 8.62 9.67 -7.16
CA GLU A 386 8.09 10.16 -5.88
C GLU A 386 8.99 11.26 -5.28
N MET A 387 10.30 11.23 -5.60
CA MET A 387 11.26 12.26 -5.17
C MET A 387 11.48 13.37 -6.21
N GLY A 388 10.73 13.37 -7.31
CA GLY A 388 10.95 14.27 -8.44
C GLY A 388 10.89 15.76 -8.07
N ALA A 389 10.00 16.15 -7.15
CA ALA A 389 9.91 17.55 -6.73
C ALA A 389 11.21 18.09 -6.10
N VAL A 390 11.99 17.26 -5.40
CA VAL A 390 13.27 17.69 -4.81
C VAL A 390 14.25 18.12 -5.90
N PHE A 391 14.36 17.31 -6.97
CA PHE A 391 15.22 17.62 -8.09
C PHE A 391 14.75 18.88 -8.83
N ILE A 392 13.43 19.03 -9.01
CA ILE A 392 12.85 20.24 -9.65
C ILE A 392 13.20 21.49 -8.85
N VAL A 393 13.02 21.48 -7.53
CA VAL A 393 13.36 22.62 -6.66
C VAL A 393 14.85 22.94 -6.74
N PHE A 394 15.72 21.92 -6.68
CA PHE A 394 17.17 22.11 -6.77
C PHE A 394 17.58 22.78 -8.10
N PHE A 395 17.10 22.27 -9.25
CA PHE A 395 17.42 22.85 -10.54
C PHE A 395 16.83 24.26 -10.70
N ALA A 396 15.61 24.50 -10.22
CA ALA A 396 14.98 25.82 -10.28
C ALA A 396 15.76 26.87 -9.47
N CYS A 397 16.19 26.53 -8.25
CA CYS A 397 17.03 27.41 -7.43
C CYS A 397 18.37 27.70 -8.09
N GLY A 398 19.02 26.70 -8.69
CA GLY A 398 20.29 26.87 -9.41
C GLY A 398 20.15 27.79 -10.63
N LEU A 399 19.12 27.60 -11.44
CA LEU A 399 18.85 28.45 -12.60
C LEU A 399 18.53 29.89 -12.19
N LEU A 400 17.74 30.07 -11.12
CA LEU A 400 17.42 31.39 -10.58
C LEU A 400 18.68 32.11 -10.09
N ALA A 401 19.58 31.40 -9.40
CA ALA A 401 20.85 31.96 -8.94
C ALA A 401 21.74 32.42 -10.10
N ILE A 402 21.82 31.63 -11.18
CA ILE A 402 22.55 32.00 -12.39
C ILE A 402 21.93 33.23 -13.06
N ALA A 403 20.60 33.25 -13.23
CA ALA A 403 19.88 34.36 -13.83
C ALA A 403 20.05 35.66 -13.04
N LEU A 404 19.90 35.62 -11.72
CA LEU A 404 20.13 36.77 -10.84
C LEU A 404 21.58 37.26 -10.92
N SER A 405 22.56 36.35 -10.96
CA SER A 405 23.98 36.71 -11.10
C SER A 405 24.27 37.39 -12.44
N MET A 406 23.64 36.93 -13.54
CA MET A 406 23.75 37.58 -14.84
C MET A 406 23.13 38.98 -14.81
N VAL A 407 21.91 39.13 -14.29
CA VAL A 407 21.23 40.44 -14.18
C VAL A 407 22.06 41.42 -13.34
N LEU A 408 22.58 40.98 -12.19
CA LEU A 408 23.43 41.81 -11.33
C LEU A 408 24.72 42.25 -12.04
N ARG A 409 25.33 41.39 -12.87
CA ARG A 409 26.50 41.75 -13.68
C ARG A 409 26.13 42.76 -14.78
N PHE A 410 25.02 42.55 -15.49
CA PHE A 410 24.57 43.49 -16.53
C PHE A 410 24.15 44.84 -15.96
N CYS A 411 23.52 44.89 -14.79
CA CYS A 411 23.17 46.15 -14.12
C CYS A 411 24.38 46.90 -13.54
N LYS A 412 25.44 46.20 -13.11
CA LYS A 412 26.71 46.82 -12.70
C LYS A 412 27.58 47.29 -13.88
N SER A 413 27.25 46.88 -15.10
CA SER A 413 27.97 47.29 -16.33
C SER A 413 27.46 48.64 -16.91
N GLY A 414 26.77 49.46 -16.10
CA GLY A 414 26.52 50.88 -16.41
C GLY A 414 27.78 51.73 -16.18
N PRO A 415 27.86 52.96 -16.71
CA PRO A 415 29.13 53.62 -17.07
C PRO A 415 29.90 54.14 -15.86
N GLU A 416 30.55 53.24 -15.12
CA GLU A 416 31.54 53.56 -14.07
C GLU A 416 32.97 53.31 -14.56
N HIS A 417 33.15 53.03 -15.86
CA HIS A 417 34.45 52.74 -16.46
C HIS A 417 35.34 53.99 -16.66
N ASP A 418 34.81 55.20 -16.43
CA ASP A 418 35.54 56.47 -16.54
C ASP A 418 36.11 57.00 -15.21
N GLU A 419 35.66 56.49 -14.06
CA GLU A 419 36.07 57.01 -12.73
C GLU A 419 37.22 56.21 -12.12
N GLU A 420 37.25 54.89 -12.33
CA GLU A 420 38.35 54.01 -11.88
C GLU A 420 39.65 54.27 -12.67
N ALA A 421 39.54 54.65 -13.95
CA ALA A 421 40.68 55.08 -14.77
C ALA A 421 41.31 56.39 -14.26
N ARG A 422 40.50 57.32 -13.71
CA ARG A 422 41.00 58.56 -13.10
C ARG A 422 41.61 58.36 -11.71
N GLN A 423 41.09 57.41 -10.92
CA GLN A 423 41.68 57.11 -9.60
C GLN A 423 43.02 56.39 -9.71
N VAL A 424 43.22 55.51 -10.71
CA VAL A 424 44.52 54.87 -10.94
C VAL A 424 45.58 55.89 -11.42
N GLU A 425 45.19 56.89 -12.21
CA GLU A 425 46.09 57.97 -12.65
C GLU A 425 46.43 58.96 -11.50
N ALA A 426 45.51 59.17 -10.55
CA ALA A 426 45.74 59.98 -9.34
C ALA A 426 46.61 59.27 -8.29
N VAL A 427 46.55 57.95 -8.18
CA VAL A 427 47.40 57.17 -7.27
C VAL A 427 48.84 57.06 -7.80
N LEU A 428 49.02 56.98 -9.13
CA LEU A 428 50.36 56.99 -9.75
C LEU A 428 51.09 58.34 -9.66
N THR A 429 50.41 59.43 -9.29
CA THR A 429 51.01 60.75 -9.07
C THR A 429 51.36 61.06 -7.61
N PHE A 430 50.98 60.21 -6.65
CA PHE A 430 51.17 60.48 -5.21
C PHE A 430 52.34 59.72 -4.55
N GLU A 431 53.13 58.96 -5.31
CA GLU A 431 54.26 58.18 -4.78
C GLU A 431 55.53 59.04 -4.60
N GLN A 432 55.48 60.03 -3.71
CA GLN A 432 56.65 60.80 -3.27
C GLN A 432 56.54 61.33 -1.83
N LEU A 433 56.23 60.47 -0.85
CA LEU A 433 56.50 60.76 0.57
C LEU A 433 56.92 59.49 1.31
N PRO A 434 58.06 59.47 2.04
CA PRO A 434 58.52 58.30 2.75
C PRO A 434 57.98 58.29 4.18
N GLY A 435 57.35 57.19 4.59
CA GLY A 435 57.14 56.88 6.01
C GLY A 435 55.75 56.39 6.38
N GLU A 436 55.31 55.24 5.85
CA GLU A 436 54.28 54.43 6.50
C GLU A 436 54.43 52.97 6.04
N GLU A 437 54.45 52.02 6.99
CA GLU A 437 54.54 50.58 6.69
C GLU A 437 53.25 50.09 6.01
N PRO A 438 53.33 49.38 4.87
CA PRO A 438 52.15 49.00 4.11
C PRO A 438 51.38 47.83 4.72
N ASN A 439 50.06 47.99 4.75
CA ASN A 439 49.07 47.02 5.22
C ASN A 439 49.14 45.72 4.40
N THR A 440 49.46 44.61 5.04
CA THR A 440 49.81 43.31 4.43
C THR A 440 48.66 42.72 3.61
N GLU A 441 47.42 43.10 3.93
CA GLU A 441 46.21 42.62 3.27
C GLU A 441 46.01 43.21 1.86
N LEU A 442 46.40 44.47 1.67
CA LEU A 442 46.33 45.15 0.37
C LEU A 442 47.42 44.65 -0.59
N GLN A 443 48.61 44.33 -0.06
CA GLN A 443 49.65 43.68 -0.86
C GLN A 443 49.23 42.26 -1.29
N ASN A 444 48.56 41.51 -0.41
CA ASN A 444 48.10 40.17 -0.73
C ASN A 444 46.98 40.17 -1.79
N SER A 445 46.05 41.13 -1.74
CA SER A 445 44.99 41.25 -2.75
C SER A 445 45.54 41.68 -4.13
N LEU A 446 46.49 42.62 -4.16
CA LEU A 446 47.20 43.02 -5.38
C LEU A 446 48.07 41.89 -5.97
N LEU A 447 48.70 41.08 -5.10
CA LEU A 447 49.46 39.90 -5.53
C LEU A 447 48.54 38.83 -6.14
N LEU A 448 47.34 38.65 -5.58
CA LEU A 448 46.35 37.70 -6.10
C LEU A 448 45.81 38.13 -7.46
N SER A 449 45.51 39.42 -7.63
CA SER A 449 45.10 40.01 -8.91
C SER A 449 46.16 39.81 -9.99
N ARG A 450 47.43 40.13 -9.70
CA ARG A 450 48.53 39.94 -10.67
C ARG A 450 48.75 38.48 -11.05
N LYS A 451 48.54 37.54 -10.11
CA LYS A 451 48.61 36.10 -10.42
C LYS A 451 47.46 35.67 -11.32
N LEU A 452 46.24 36.16 -11.05
CA LEU A 452 45.06 35.83 -11.85
C LEU A 452 45.18 36.34 -13.29
N ASP A 453 45.68 37.57 -13.48
CA ASP A 453 45.92 38.14 -14.81
C ASP A 453 46.98 37.35 -15.59
N ARG A 454 48.03 36.88 -14.91
CA ARG A 454 49.05 36.02 -15.53
C ARG A 454 48.48 34.70 -16.03
N VAL A 455 47.60 34.07 -15.25
CA VAL A 455 46.93 32.81 -15.65
C VAL A 455 45.97 33.04 -16.83
N LEU A 456 45.23 34.14 -16.81
CA LEU A 456 44.33 34.51 -17.91
C LEU A 456 45.10 34.78 -19.21
N GLU A 457 46.27 35.41 -19.13
CA GLU A 457 47.13 35.67 -20.29
C GLU A 457 47.71 34.36 -20.86
N GLU A 458 48.17 33.44 -20.01
CA GLU A 458 48.63 32.11 -20.47
C GLU A 458 47.51 31.29 -21.12
N LEU A 459 46.29 31.33 -20.58
CA LEU A 459 45.13 30.68 -21.19
C LEU A 459 44.76 31.29 -22.55
N ARG A 460 44.90 32.60 -22.74
CA ARG A 460 44.72 33.26 -24.04
C ARG A 460 45.79 32.82 -25.05
N LEU A 461 47.04 32.72 -24.61
CA LEU A 461 48.13 32.24 -25.47
C LEU A 461 47.93 30.78 -25.88
N LEU A 462 47.49 29.91 -24.97
CA LEU A 462 47.16 28.51 -25.28
C LEU A 462 45.99 28.39 -26.27
N ARG A 463 44.97 29.26 -26.14
CA ARG A 463 43.85 29.31 -27.08
C ARG A 463 44.29 29.73 -28.48
N HIS A 464 45.18 30.71 -28.58
CA HIS A 464 45.74 31.14 -29.87
C HIS A 464 46.68 30.09 -30.49
N ALA A 465 47.42 29.33 -29.67
CA ALA A 465 48.24 28.22 -30.14
C ALA A 465 47.38 27.05 -30.67
N SER A 466 46.30 26.69 -29.96
CA SER A 466 45.36 25.64 -30.38
C SER A 466 44.59 26.01 -31.66
N SER A 467 44.30 27.29 -31.88
CA SER A 467 43.64 27.76 -33.11
C SER A 467 44.53 27.72 -34.36
N ARG A 468 45.87 27.62 -34.23
CA ARG A 468 46.80 27.59 -35.37
C ARG A 468 47.17 26.18 -35.84
N SER A 469 46.87 25.11 -35.09
CA SER A 469 47.19 23.74 -35.50
C SER A 469 46.04 22.99 -36.20
N GLY A 470 44.93 23.66 -36.53
CA GLY A 470 43.71 23.05 -37.09
C GLY A 470 43.54 23.17 -38.61
N HIS A 471 44.57 23.57 -39.35
CA HIS A 471 44.50 23.76 -40.80
C HIS A 471 45.75 23.22 -41.50
N ASP A 472 45.88 21.90 -41.56
CA ASP A 472 46.47 21.20 -42.72
C ASP A 472 46.19 19.69 -42.71
N GLY A 473 45.61 19.20 -43.80
CA GLY A 473 46.02 17.94 -44.44
C GLY A 473 45.47 16.59 -43.96
N SER A 474 44.35 16.19 -44.57
CA SER A 474 43.86 14.84 -44.91
C SER A 474 44.87 13.68 -45.05
N VAL A 475 44.44 12.43 -44.83
CA VAL A 475 44.51 11.29 -45.79
C VAL A 475 43.82 9.99 -45.28
N ALA A 476 42.94 9.47 -46.15
CA ALA A 476 42.51 8.09 -46.49
C ALA A 476 42.14 6.98 -45.45
N ILE A 477 40.85 6.59 -45.52
CA ILE A 477 40.29 5.25 -45.85
C ILE A 477 41.14 4.00 -45.57
N LEU A 478 40.63 3.08 -44.71
CA LEU A 478 40.31 1.68 -45.07
C LEU A 478 39.62 0.95 -43.89
N SER A 479 38.45 0.39 -44.17
CA SER A 479 37.79 -0.71 -43.42
C SER A 479 38.62 -2.00 -43.52
N PRO A 480 38.36 -3.07 -42.71
CA PRO A 480 37.05 -3.73 -42.56
C PRO A 480 36.29 -3.34 -41.29
#